data_AF-A0A832MSB0-F1
#
_entry.id   AF-A0A832MSB0-F1
#
_cell.length_a   1.000
_cell.length_b   1.000
_cell.length_c   1.000
_cell.angle_alpha   90.00
_cell.angle_beta   90.00
_cell.angle_gamma   90.00
#
_symmetry.space_group_name_H-M   'P 1'
#
loop_
_entity.id
_entity.type
_entity.pdbx_description
1 polymer ?
#
loop_
_entity_poly.entity_id
_entity_poly.type
_entity_poly.pdbx_seq_one_letter_code
_entity_poly.pdbx_strand_id
1 'polypeptide(L)'
;MKVGRFVLIIAGVFIIMTIFGNRGLRDNYFLRQRLAAVKKTNEELTIQNKELARTVELLKTDPVYIEKIARDELGMVKKGDIIYRFSR
;
A
#
# COMPACT_ATOMS: atom_id res chain seq x y z
N MET A 1 -9.95 60.22 -5.82
CA MET A 1 -10.23 58.77 -5.89
C MET A 1 -9.00 57.92 -5.54
N LYS A 2 -8.38 58.10 -4.35
CA LYS A 2 -7.19 57.33 -3.93
C LYS A 2 -7.56 56.15 -3.03
N VAL A 3 -8.59 56.33 -2.20
CA VAL A 3 -9.09 55.33 -1.24
C VAL A 3 -9.59 54.05 -1.94
N GLY A 4 -10.32 54.17 -3.05
CA GLY A 4 -10.80 53.00 -3.80
C GLY A 4 -9.69 52.12 -4.38
N ARG A 5 -8.55 52.69 -4.80
CA ARG A 5 -7.39 51.91 -5.26
C ARG A 5 -6.73 51.16 -4.11
N PHE A 6 -6.62 51.76 -2.93
CA PHE A 6 -6.09 51.07 -1.74
C PHE A 6 -6.99 49.91 -1.30
N VAL A 7 -8.32 50.09 -1.34
CA VAL A 7 -9.27 49.01 -1.00
C VAL A 7 -9.15 47.84 -1.98
N LEU A 8 -9.00 48.11 -3.29
CA LEU A 8 -8.79 47.05 -4.29
C LEU A 8 -7.47 46.31 -4.11
N ILE A 9 -6.40 47.03 -3.77
CA ILE A 9 -5.08 46.41 -3.50
C ILE A 9 -5.17 45.51 -2.27
N ILE A 10 -5.80 45.99 -1.19
CA ILE A 10 -5.97 45.21 0.04
C ILE A 10 -6.83 43.96 -0.22
N ALA A 11 -7.95 44.09 -0.94
CA ALA A 11 -8.79 42.95 -1.31
C ALA A 11 -8.04 41.92 -2.17
N GLY A 12 -7.22 42.38 -3.13
CA GLY A 12 -6.37 41.51 -3.94
C GLY A 12 -5.36 40.74 -3.11
N VAL A 13 -4.71 41.41 -2.14
CA VAL A 13 -3.77 40.77 -1.21
C VAL A 13 -4.48 39.71 -0.35
N PHE A 14 -5.69 39.99 0.15
CA PHE A 14 -6.48 39.01 0.92
C PHE A 14 -6.88 37.78 0.10
N ILE A 15 -7.24 37.96 -1.17
CA ILE A 15 -7.55 36.85 -2.08
C ILE A 15 -6.31 35.98 -2.30
N ILE A 16 -5.15 36.60 -2.58
CA ILE A 16 -3.88 35.88 -2.75
C ILE A 16 -3.51 35.17 -1.45
N MET A 17 -3.65 35.80 -0.29
CA MET A 17 -3.40 35.19 1.02
C MET A 17 -4.35 34.02 1.31
N THR A 18 -5.59 34.05 0.82
CA THR A 18 -6.55 32.95 1.04
C THR A 18 -6.22 31.75 0.15
N ILE A 19 -5.69 32.00 -1.05
CA ILE A 19 -5.27 30.96 -2.01
C ILE A 19 -3.90 30.38 -1.63
N PHE A 20 -2.96 31.23 -1.17
CA PHE A 20 -1.57 30.86 -0.84
C PHE A 20 -1.30 30.66 0.66
N GLY A 21 -2.23 31.02 1.54
CA GLY A 21 -2.02 30.98 3.00
C GLY A 21 -2.14 29.57 3.55
N ASN A 22 -1.00 28.89 3.67
CA ASN A 22 -0.56 27.82 4.60
C ASN A 22 -1.49 26.63 4.97
N ARG A 23 -2.75 26.63 4.53
CA ARG A 23 -3.81 25.62 4.67
C ARG A 23 -4.85 25.77 3.53
N GLY A 24 -4.42 26.27 2.38
CA GLY A 24 -5.31 26.50 1.23
C GLY A 24 -5.93 25.18 0.74
N LEU A 25 -7.01 25.28 -0.05
CA LEU A 25 -7.75 24.14 -0.62
C LEU A 25 -6.84 23.07 -1.26
N ARG A 26 -5.68 23.49 -1.78
CA ARG A 26 -4.66 22.62 -2.37
C ARG A 26 -4.05 21.64 -1.36
N ASP A 27 -3.72 22.10 -0.15
CA ASP A 27 -3.15 21.21 0.87
C ASP A 27 -4.16 20.19 1.35
N ASN A 28 -5.42 20.58 1.54
CA ASN A 28 -6.49 19.64 1.90
C ASN A 28 -6.71 18.60 0.77
N TYR A 29 -6.60 19.01 -0.49
CA TYR A 29 -6.68 18.09 -1.62
C TYR A 29 -5.50 17.10 -1.66
N PHE A 30 -4.26 17.56 -1.48
CA PHE A 30 -3.09 16.69 -1.38
C PHE A 30 -3.15 15.77 -0.16
N LEU A 31 -3.65 16.26 0.97
CA LEU A 31 -3.79 15.49 2.19
C LEU A 31 -4.85 14.39 2.03
N ARG A 32 -5.97 14.69 1.38
CA ARG A 32 -6.99 13.70 1.02
C ARG A 32 -6.46 12.64 0.07
N GLN A 33 -5.68 13.02 -0.93
CA GLN A 33 -5.03 12.05 -1.83
C GLN A 33 -4.04 11.14 -1.08
N ARG A 34 -3.19 11.71 -0.21
CA ARG A 34 -2.27 10.93 0.62
C ARG A 34 -3.03 9.99 1.54
N LEU A 35 -4.12 10.44 2.15
CA LEU A 35 -4.97 9.62 3.01
C LEU A 35 -5.61 8.48 2.24
N ALA A 36 -6.12 8.73 1.02
CA ALA A 36 -6.65 7.69 0.15
C ALA A 36 -5.57 6.67 -0.26
N ALA A 37 -4.37 7.12 -0.61
CA ALA A 37 -3.26 6.24 -0.96
C ALA A 37 -2.84 5.35 0.23
N VAL A 38 -2.65 5.95 1.41
CA VAL A 38 -2.30 5.21 2.64
C VAL A 38 -3.39 4.22 3.01
N LYS A 39 -4.67 4.60 2.89
CA LYS A 39 -5.79 3.71 3.17
C LYS A 39 -5.81 2.51 2.22
N LYS A 40 -5.59 2.74 0.93
CA LYS A 40 -5.50 1.67 -0.07
C LYS A 40 -4.35 0.71 0.23
N THR A 41 -3.16 1.23 0.53
CA THR A 41 -2.02 0.40 0.93
C THR A 41 -2.31 -0.40 2.20
N ASN A 42 -3.01 0.20 3.17
CA ASN A 42 -3.37 -0.50 4.39
C ASN A 42 -4.39 -1.63 4.15
N GLU A 43 -5.36 -1.43 3.25
CA GLU A 43 -6.30 -2.46 2.84
C GLU A 43 -5.58 -3.61 2.12
N GLU A 44 -4.66 -3.31 1.20
CA GLU A 44 -3.83 -4.31 0.51
C GLU A 44 -2.97 -5.12 1.50
N LEU A 45 -2.29 -4.45 2.43
CA LEU A 45 -1.49 -5.10 3.47
C LEU A 45 -2.36 -5.96 4.40
N THR A 46 -3.58 -5.53 4.68
CA THR A 46 -4.51 -6.31 5.52
C THR A 46 -4.92 -7.61 4.83
N ILE A 47 -5.16 -7.58 3.51
CA ILE A 47 -5.46 -8.77 2.71
C ILE A 47 -4.25 -9.71 2.70
N GLN A 48 -3.06 -9.19 2.39
CA GLN A 48 -1.83 -9.97 2.38
C GLN A 48 -1.56 -10.63 3.74
N ASN A 49 -1.74 -9.89 4.84
CA ASN A 49 -1.57 -10.43 6.19
C ASN A 49 -2.57 -11.57 6.49
N LYS A 50 -3.82 -11.46 6.02
CA LYS A 50 -4.81 -12.54 6.19
C LYS A 50 -4.45 -13.80 5.41
N GLU A 51 -3.98 -13.63 4.18
CA GLU A 51 -3.50 -14.74 3.35
C GLU A 51 -2.28 -15.41 3.98
N LEU A 52 -1.30 -14.61 4.42
CA LEU A 52 -0.10 -15.11 5.07
C LEU A 52 -0.44 -15.87 6.37
N ALA A 53 -1.35 -15.33 7.18
CA ALA A 53 -1.80 -15.98 8.41
C ALA A 53 -2.44 -17.35 8.12
N ARG A 54 -3.27 -17.44 7.07
CA ARG A 54 -3.85 -18.72 6.62
C ARG A 54 -2.75 -19.70 6.17
N THR A 55 -1.78 -19.23 5.38
CA THR A 55 -0.66 -20.09 4.95
C THR A 55 0.16 -20.60 6.15
N VAL A 56 0.43 -19.74 7.13
CA VAL A 56 1.11 -20.13 8.37
C VAL A 56 0.30 -21.16 9.16
N GLU A 57 -1.02 -21.01 9.22
CA GLU A 57 -1.88 -22.00 9.86
C GLU A 57 -1.82 -23.35 9.14
N LEU A 58 -1.95 -23.37 7.82
CA LEU A 58 -1.84 -24.59 7.00
C LEU A 58 -0.47 -25.27 7.15
N LEU A 59 0.62 -24.49 7.20
CA LEU A 59 1.96 -25.00 7.45
C LEU A 59 2.15 -25.59 8.85
N LYS A 60 1.28 -25.27 9.82
CA LYS A 60 1.35 -25.82 11.18
C LYS A 60 0.43 -27.02 11.38
N THR A 61 -0.72 -27.02 10.72
CA THR A 61 -1.79 -27.99 10.99
C THR A 61 -1.89 -29.09 9.94
N ASP A 62 -1.44 -28.83 8.70
CA ASP A 62 -1.60 -29.76 7.57
C ASP A 62 -0.25 -30.31 7.07
N PRO A 63 0.12 -31.54 7.44
CA PRO A 63 1.35 -32.18 6.98
C PRO A 63 1.37 -32.46 5.46
N VAL A 64 0.21 -32.59 4.80
CA VAL A 64 0.14 -32.76 3.33
C VAL A 64 0.52 -31.46 2.64
N TYR A 65 0.06 -30.32 3.17
CA TYR A 65 0.43 -29.01 2.66
C TYR A 65 1.94 -28.75 2.82
N ILE A 66 2.52 -29.14 3.96
CA ILE A 66 3.98 -29.08 4.19
C ILE A 66 4.74 -29.95 3.19
N GLU A 67 4.32 -31.20 2.98
CA GLU A 67 4.98 -32.10 2.03
C GLU A 67 4.92 -31.55 0.61
N LYS A 68 3.79 -30.95 0.21
CA LYS A 68 3.66 -30.30 -1.09
C LYS A 68 4.65 -29.15 -1.25
N ILE A 69 4.73 -28.22 -0.30
CA ILE A 69 5.70 -27.10 -0.32
C ILE A 69 7.14 -27.65 -0.36
N ALA A 70 7.43 -28.67 0.45
CA ALA A 70 8.75 -29.28 0.51
C ALA A 70 9.16 -29.88 -0.85
N ARG A 71 8.24 -30.52 -1.57
CA ARG A 71 8.50 -31.11 -2.90
C ARG A 71 8.54 -30.05 -4.00
N ASP A 72 7.55 -29.16 -4.05
CA ASP A 72 7.34 -28.21 -5.15
C ASP A 72 8.30 -27.02 -5.08
N GLU A 73 8.48 -26.42 -3.90
CA GLU A 73 9.29 -25.20 -3.73
C GLU A 73 10.73 -25.50 -3.31
N LEU A 74 10.93 -26.50 -2.45
CA LEU A 74 12.24 -26.82 -1.88
C LEU A 74 12.94 -28.00 -2.57
N GLY A 75 12.25 -28.73 -3.46
CA GLY A 75 12.80 -29.90 -4.15
C GLY A 75 13.19 -31.04 -3.20
N MET A 76 12.64 -31.07 -1.99
CA MET A 76 12.90 -32.10 -1.00
C MET A 76 12.21 -33.41 -1.41
N VAL A 77 12.90 -34.51 -1.14
CA VAL A 77 12.43 -35.87 -1.42
C VAL A 77 12.54 -36.72 -0.16
N LYS A 78 11.60 -37.63 0.02
CA LYS A 78 11.57 -38.55 1.15
C LYS A 78 12.56 -39.69 0.90
N LYS A 79 13.05 -40.29 1.99
CA LYS A 79 13.90 -41.48 1.91
C LYS A 79 13.13 -42.62 1.23
N GLY A 80 13.61 -43.04 0.06
CA GLY A 80 12.96 -44.07 -0.77
C GLY A 80 12.36 -43.54 -2.09
N ASP A 81 12.34 -42.22 -2.30
CA ASP A 81 11.88 -41.62 -3.55
C ASP A 81 12.87 -41.86 -4.70
N ILE A 82 12.35 -42.15 -5.91
CA ILE A 82 13.14 -42.37 -7.12
C ILE A 82 13.26 -41.04 -7.87
N ILE A 83 14.49 -40.52 -8.00
CA ILE A 83 14.76 -39.27 -8.71
C ILE A 83 15.03 -39.59 -10.19
N TYR A 84 14.12 -39.18 -11.07
CA TYR A 84 14.35 -39.23 -12.52
C TYR A 84 15.16 -38.00 -12.95
N ARG A 85 16.44 -38.19 -13.28
CA ARG A 85 17.25 -37.16 -13.96
C ARG A 85 17.26 -37.47 -15.45
N PHE A 86 16.60 -36.64 -16.23
CA PHE A 86 16.74 -36.68 -17.68
C PHE A 86 18.07 -35.99 -18.03
N SER A 87 19.09 -36.77 -18.37
CA SER A 87 20.27 -36.23 -19.06
C SER A 87 19.82 -35.75 -20.43
N ARG A 88 20.17 -34.52 -20.78
CA ARG A 88 20.10 -34.07 -22.17
C ARG A 88 21.11 -34.82 -23.01
#